data_AF-A0A527GYS4-F1
#
_entry.id   AF-A0A527GYS4-F1
#
_cell.length_a   1.000
_cell.length_b   1.000
_cell.length_c   1.000
_cell.angle_alpha   90.00
_cell.angle_beta   90.00
_cell.angle_gamma   90.00
#
_symmetry.space_group_name_H-M   'P 1'
#
loop_
_entity.id
_entity.type
_entity.pdbx_description
1 polymer ?
#
loop_
_entity_poly.entity_id
_entity_poly.type
_entity_poly.pdbx_seq_one_letter_code
_entity_poly.pdbx_strand_id
1 'polypeptide(L)'
;PVLFIVRLFWLPRAKVAFMAAHETNSIANGALAEGIHGVRTVQSLERQHVNFDLYDEKVLANLNAHLTSAKYAQVMVPIVDTLTGIAMATVIVVGGSMVLSHSLDIGVMVAFLFYIQRFFDPIRSLTMQYSVMQRAMASGQRISEVLDVPVDVSDKDGAIALSRDMDGS
;
A
#
# COMPACT_ATOMS: atom_id res chain seq x y z
N PRO A 1 15.34 15.40 -11.27
CA PRO A 1 16.44 14.43 -11.47
C PRO A 1 16.68 13.49 -10.27
N VAL A 2 17.05 14.00 -9.08
CA VAL A 2 17.37 13.14 -7.91
C VAL A 2 16.20 12.27 -7.48
N LEU A 3 15.01 12.85 -7.31
CA LEU A 3 13.80 12.09 -6.96
C LEU A 3 13.44 11.01 -7.99
N PHE A 4 13.70 11.28 -9.27
CA PHE A 4 13.43 10.33 -10.36
C PHE A 4 14.39 9.14 -10.32
N ILE A 5 15.67 9.39 -10.04
CA ILE A 5 16.70 8.36 -9.86
C ILE A 5 16.37 7.48 -8.65
N VAL A 6 16.10 8.11 -7.50
CA VAL A 6 15.69 7.41 -6.28
C VAL A 6 14.49 6.53 -6.56
N ARG A 7 13.46 7.06 -7.23
CA ARG A 7 12.28 6.29 -7.61
C ARG A 7 12.63 5.08 -8.47
N LEU A 8 13.47 5.23 -9.50
CA LEU A 8 13.86 4.13 -10.40
C LEU A 8 14.52 2.96 -9.66
N PHE A 9 15.40 3.25 -8.69
CA PHE A 9 16.08 2.20 -7.94
C PHE A 9 15.25 1.65 -6.76
N TRP A 10 14.42 2.48 -6.13
CA TRP A 10 13.61 2.10 -4.97
C TRP A 10 12.34 1.34 -5.36
N LEU A 11 11.64 1.76 -6.41
CA LEU A 11 10.36 1.21 -6.82
C LEU A 11 10.36 -0.31 -7.06
N PRO A 12 11.33 -0.92 -7.77
CA PRO A 12 11.31 -2.37 -8.00
C PRO A 12 11.43 -3.17 -6.69
N ARG A 13 12.30 -2.74 -5.77
CA ARG A 13 12.46 -3.40 -4.46
C ARG A 13 11.26 -3.19 -3.56
N ALA A 14 10.71 -1.98 -3.54
CA ALA A 14 9.52 -1.67 -2.77
C ALA A 14 8.32 -2.50 -3.23
N LYS A 15 8.13 -2.64 -4.56
CA LYS A 15 7.06 -3.48 -5.13
C LYS A 15 7.16 -4.93 -4.66
N VAL A 16 8.35 -5.51 -4.68
CA VAL A 16 8.57 -6.89 -4.20
C VAL A 16 8.22 -7.01 -2.72
N ALA A 17 8.66 -6.08 -1.88
CA ALA A 17 8.34 -6.09 -0.44
C ALA A 17 6.84 -5.92 -0.16
N PHE A 18 6.16 -5.04 -0.91
CA PHE A 18 4.71 -4.86 -0.79
C PHE A 18 3.93 -6.11 -1.22
N MET A 19 4.37 -6.77 -2.31
CA MET A 19 3.75 -8.02 -2.76
C MET A 19 3.95 -9.14 -1.75
N ALA A 20 5.18 -9.30 -1.22
CA ALA A 20 5.46 -10.30 -0.19
C ALA A 20 4.59 -10.11 1.06
N ALA A 21 4.44 -8.87 1.55
CA ALA A 21 3.55 -8.58 2.67
C ALA A 21 2.08 -8.94 2.38
N HIS A 22 1.60 -8.71 1.15
CA HIS A 22 0.24 -9.08 0.77
C HIS A 22 0.04 -10.59 0.70
N GLU A 23 1.01 -11.31 0.16
CA GLU A 23 1.02 -12.77 0.05
C GLU A 23 1.04 -13.44 1.43
N THR A 24 1.95 -13.03 2.31
CA THR A 24 2.03 -13.57 3.68
C THR A 24 0.77 -13.29 4.48
N ASN A 25 0.12 -12.14 4.26
CA ASN A 25 -1.13 -11.80 4.91
C ASN A 25 -2.28 -12.71 4.43
N SER A 26 -2.35 -13.03 3.13
CA SER A 26 -3.29 -14.01 2.60
C SER A 26 -3.04 -15.42 3.15
N ILE A 27 -1.78 -15.85 3.25
CA ILE A 27 -1.41 -17.16 3.83
C ILE A 27 -1.80 -17.25 5.31
N ALA A 28 -1.52 -16.22 6.10
CA ALA A 28 -1.89 -16.17 7.51
C ALA A 28 -3.41 -16.20 7.69
N ASN A 29 -4.16 -15.41 6.91
CA ASN A 29 -5.62 -15.42 6.95
C ASN A 29 -6.22 -16.77 6.50
N GLY A 30 -5.65 -17.40 5.47
CA GLY A 30 -6.06 -18.72 5.02
C GLY A 30 -5.85 -19.79 6.10
N ALA A 31 -4.70 -19.77 6.77
CA ALA A 31 -4.40 -20.68 7.87
C ALA A 31 -5.33 -20.47 9.08
N LEU A 32 -5.68 -19.22 9.38
CA LEU A 32 -6.64 -18.89 10.42
C LEU A 32 -8.04 -19.43 10.08
N ALA A 33 -8.49 -19.21 8.84
CA ALA A 33 -9.79 -19.73 8.37
C ALA A 33 -9.83 -21.27 8.43
N GLU A 34 -8.79 -21.95 7.96
CA GLU A 34 -8.66 -23.40 8.06
C GLU A 34 -8.73 -23.89 9.52
N GLY A 35 -8.01 -23.22 10.43
CA GLY A 35 -8.05 -23.54 11.86
C GLY A 35 -9.43 -23.37 12.48
N ILE A 36 -10.19 -22.33 12.09
CA ILE A 36 -11.56 -22.09 12.55
C ILE A 36 -12.52 -23.16 12.01
N HIS A 37 -12.47 -23.44 10.70
CA HIS A 37 -13.33 -24.44 10.08
C HIS A 37 -13.01 -25.86 10.58
N GLY A 38 -11.75 -26.16 10.87
CA GLY A 38 -11.26 -27.45 11.35
C GLY A 38 -11.22 -27.61 12.87
N VAL A 39 -11.73 -26.65 13.66
CA VAL A 39 -11.51 -26.60 15.12
C VAL A 39 -11.90 -27.87 15.85
N ARG A 40 -13.02 -28.50 15.46
CA ARG A 40 -13.49 -29.75 16.07
C ARG A 40 -12.53 -30.92 15.79
N THR A 41 -11.99 -31.00 14.57
CA THR A 41 -10.99 -31.99 14.18
C THR A 41 -9.70 -31.80 14.98
N VAL A 42 -9.23 -30.55 15.09
CA VAL A 42 -8.03 -30.21 15.87
C VAL A 42 -8.18 -30.62 17.34
N GLN A 43 -9.33 -30.31 17.95
CA GLN A 43 -9.62 -30.68 19.33
C GLN A 43 -9.75 -32.19 19.52
N SER A 44 -10.40 -32.90 18.59
CA SER A 44 -10.58 -34.36 18.68
C SER A 44 -9.28 -35.14 18.57
N LEU A 45 -8.26 -34.55 17.93
CA LEU A 45 -6.92 -35.13 17.78
C LEU A 45 -5.92 -34.56 18.81
N GLU A 46 -6.36 -33.70 19.73
CA GLU A 46 -5.53 -33.00 20.71
C GLU A 46 -4.32 -32.25 20.08
N ARG A 47 -4.49 -31.69 18.87
CA ARG A 47 -3.42 -31.05 18.08
C ARG A 47 -3.35 -29.52 18.21
N GLN A 48 -3.95 -28.93 19.23
CA GLN A 48 -4.03 -27.48 19.41
C GLN A 48 -2.63 -26.83 19.41
N HIS A 49 -1.68 -27.37 20.17
CA HIS A 49 -0.33 -26.82 20.27
C HIS A 49 0.41 -26.90 18.93
N VAL A 50 0.35 -28.04 18.26
CA VAL A 50 1.01 -28.23 16.96
C VAL A 50 0.48 -27.25 15.92
N ASN A 51 -0.83 -27.05 15.88
CA ASN A 51 -1.43 -26.09 14.94
C ASN A 51 -1.15 -24.63 15.33
N PHE A 52 -1.01 -24.34 16.62
CA PHE A 52 -0.57 -23.05 17.09
C PHE A 52 0.85 -22.75 16.61
N ASP A 53 1.79 -23.68 16.78
CA ASP A 53 3.19 -23.50 16.33
C ASP A 53 3.27 -23.28 14.80
N LEU A 54 2.50 -24.06 14.03
CA LEU A 54 2.40 -23.89 12.57
C LEU A 54 1.79 -22.54 12.16
N TYR A 55 0.84 -22.03 12.95
CA TYR A 55 0.25 -20.72 12.72
C TYR A 55 1.22 -19.60 13.11
N ASP A 56 1.95 -19.75 14.21
CA ASP A 56 2.93 -18.78 14.69
C ASP A 56 4.04 -18.53 13.64
N GLU A 57 4.52 -19.58 12.97
CA GLU A 57 5.47 -19.44 11.86
C GLU A 57 4.92 -18.54 10.74
N LYS A 58 3.65 -18.74 10.35
CA LYS A 58 2.99 -17.92 9.31
C LYS A 58 2.80 -16.48 9.76
N VAL A 59 2.46 -16.26 11.03
CA VAL A 59 2.31 -14.92 11.62
C VAL A 59 3.65 -14.20 11.68
N LEU A 60 4.73 -14.87 12.06
CA LEU A 60 6.07 -14.29 12.10
C LEU A 60 6.58 -13.96 10.69
N ALA A 61 6.33 -14.83 9.70
CA ALA A 61 6.63 -14.53 8.31
C ALA A 61 5.86 -13.28 7.83
N ASN A 62 4.57 -13.18 8.18
CA ASN A 62 3.75 -12.01 7.89
C ASN A 62 4.28 -10.73 8.55
N LEU A 63 4.65 -10.79 9.82
CA LEU A 63 5.22 -9.67 10.56
C LEU A 63 6.51 -9.17 9.88
N ASN A 64 7.44 -10.08 9.57
CA ASN A 64 8.71 -9.73 8.94
C ASN A 64 8.53 -9.11 7.55
N ALA A 65 7.61 -9.65 6.75
CA ALA A 65 7.28 -9.09 5.44
C ALA A 65 6.66 -7.68 5.55
N HIS A 66 5.74 -7.49 6.51
CA HIS A 66 5.14 -6.18 6.79
C HIS A 66 6.14 -5.16 7.31
N LEU A 67 7.07 -5.54 8.20
CA LEU A 67 8.14 -4.65 8.67
C LEU A 67 9.05 -4.22 7.51
N THR A 68 9.40 -5.15 6.62
CA THR A 68 10.21 -4.87 5.44
C THR A 68 9.47 -3.90 4.50
N SER A 69 8.19 -4.16 4.22
CA SER A 69 7.31 -3.32 3.42
C SER A 69 7.17 -1.90 4.00
N ALA A 70 6.97 -1.79 5.32
CA ALA A 70 6.90 -0.52 6.04
C ALA A 70 8.21 0.27 5.96
N LYS A 71 9.36 -0.40 6.09
CA LYS A 71 10.68 0.22 5.92
C LYS A 71 10.82 0.83 4.53
N TYR A 72 10.44 0.11 3.47
CA TYR A 72 10.44 0.69 2.13
C TYR A 72 9.52 1.89 2.03
N ALA A 73 8.28 1.80 2.54
CA ALA A 73 7.32 2.90 2.51
C ALA A 73 7.85 4.21 3.13
N GLN A 74 8.70 4.12 4.17
CA GLN A 74 9.25 5.29 4.84
C GLN A 74 10.51 5.89 4.19
N VAL A 75 11.18 5.20 3.26
CA VAL A 75 12.46 5.69 2.66
C VAL A 75 12.32 7.02 1.91
N MET A 76 11.16 7.31 1.33
CA MET A 76 11.00 8.53 0.51
C MET A 76 10.93 9.82 1.36
N VAL A 77 10.42 9.73 2.59
CA VAL A 77 10.29 10.88 3.51
C VAL A 77 11.65 11.53 3.82
N PRO A 78 12.66 10.82 4.33
CA PRO A 78 13.96 11.42 4.63
C PRO A 78 14.68 11.92 3.37
N ILE A 79 14.42 11.34 2.20
CA ILE A 79 15.00 11.80 0.94
C ILE A 79 14.43 13.17 0.55
N VAL A 80 13.09 13.33 0.62
CA VAL A 80 12.43 14.61 0.35
C VAL A 80 12.84 15.65 1.39
N ASP A 81 12.91 15.28 2.67
CA ASP A 81 13.34 16.19 3.75
C ASP A 81 14.78 16.65 3.57
N THR A 82 15.69 15.73 3.21
CA THR A 82 17.10 16.07 2.95
C THR A 82 17.23 17.01 1.76
N LEU A 83 16.51 16.76 0.66
CA LEU A 83 16.52 17.65 -0.51
C LEU A 83 15.93 19.03 -0.18
N THR A 84 14.86 19.07 0.61
CA THR A 84 14.26 20.32 1.09
C THR A 84 15.26 21.10 1.96
N GLY A 85 15.93 20.43 2.89
CA GLY A 85 16.95 21.01 3.74
C GLY A 85 18.14 21.55 2.95
N ILE A 86 18.63 20.81 1.95
CA ILE A 86 19.71 21.28 1.06
C ILE A 86 19.27 22.51 0.26
N ALA A 87 18.05 22.52 -0.28
CA ALA A 87 17.51 23.67 -0.99
C ALA A 87 17.40 24.91 -0.09
N MET A 88 16.88 24.74 1.14
CA MET A 88 16.80 25.82 2.13
C MET A 88 18.18 26.35 2.51
N ALA A 89 19.13 25.46 2.81
CA ALA A 89 20.49 25.84 3.16
C ALA A 89 21.17 26.62 2.03
N THR A 90 20.96 26.19 0.77
CA THR A 90 21.47 26.90 -0.41
C THR A 90 20.91 28.31 -0.51
N VAL A 91 19.60 28.48 -0.31
CA VAL A 91 18.96 29.82 -0.32
C VAL A 91 19.46 30.68 0.84
N ILE A 92 19.66 30.11 2.03
CA ILE A 92 20.18 30.86 3.18
C ILE A 92 21.61 31.34 2.92
N VAL A 93 22.50 30.49 2.42
CA VAL A 93 23.90 30.84 2.17
C VAL A 93 24.02 31.82 1.01
N VAL A 94 23.46 31.47 -0.15
CA VAL A 94 23.59 32.28 -1.36
C VAL A 94 22.70 33.53 -1.27
N GLY A 95 21.41 33.35 -0.98
CA GLY A 95 20.48 34.47 -0.82
C GLY A 95 20.87 35.40 0.33
N GLY A 96 21.36 34.86 1.46
CA GLY A 96 21.87 35.67 2.56
C GLY A 96 23.04 36.56 2.15
N SER A 97 24.01 36.01 1.39
CA SER A 97 25.11 36.82 0.86
C SER A 97 24.64 37.92 -0.12
N MET A 98 23.58 37.66 -0.91
CA MET A 98 22.99 38.65 -1.81
C MET A 98 22.23 39.75 -1.07
N VAL A 99 21.57 39.41 0.04
CA VAL A 99 20.91 40.38 0.91
C VAL A 99 21.94 41.29 1.58
N LEU A 100 23.04 40.72 2.07
CA LEU A 100 24.14 41.47 2.67
C LEU A 100 24.83 42.42 1.68
N SER A 101 24.87 42.07 0.40
CA SER A 101 25.39 42.94 -0.67
C SER A 101 24.37 43.94 -1.22
N HIS A 102 23.19 44.06 -0.61
CA HIS A 102 22.07 44.91 -1.08
C HIS A 102 21.59 44.61 -2.51
N SER A 103 21.89 43.42 -3.03
CA SER A 103 21.45 42.97 -4.36
C SER A 103 20.11 42.24 -4.34
N LEU A 104 19.60 41.89 -3.15
CA LEU A 104 18.34 41.20 -2.93
C LEU A 104 17.64 41.72 -1.67
N ASP A 105 16.34 41.96 -1.75
CA ASP A 105 15.54 42.28 -0.56
C ASP A 105 15.34 41.05 0.32
N ILE A 106 15.42 41.25 1.64
CA ILE A 106 15.20 40.19 2.63
C ILE A 106 13.82 39.52 2.48
N GLY A 107 12.80 40.30 2.11
CA GLY A 107 11.45 39.79 1.87
C GLY A 107 11.39 38.78 0.70
N VAL A 108 12.18 39.03 -0.34
CA VAL A 108 12.25 38.12 -1.50
C VAL A 108 12.93 36.82 -1.10
N MET A 109 14.02 36.87 -0.33
CA MET A 109 14.69 35.68 0.20
C MET A 109 13.74 34.82 1.06
N VAL A 110 13.00 35.45 1.97
CA VAL A 110 12.02 34.77 2.83
C VAL A 110 10.89 34.14 2.00
N ALA A 111 10.39 34.84 0.97
CA ALA A 111 9.39 34.28 0.05
C ALA A 111 9.90 33.02 -0.66
N PHE A 112 11.18 32.99 -1.08
CA PHE A 112 11.78 31.81 -1.69
C PHE A 112 11.83 30.59 -0.75
N LEU A 113 12.06 30.79 0.55
CA LEU A 113 12.02 29.69 1.52
C LEU A 113 10.61 29.08 1.60
N PHE A 114 9.56 29.90 1.60
CA PHE A 114 8.18 29.41 1.54
C PHE A 114 7.85 28.72 0.21
N TYR A 115 8.39 29.20 -0.92
CA TYR A 115 8.21 28.55 -2.21
C TYR A 115 8.87 27.17 -2.27
N ILE A 116 10.04 26.99 -1.63
CA ILE A 116 10.67 25.68 -1.47
C ILE A 116 9.75 24.72 -0.72
N GLN A 117 9.20 25.12 0.44
CA GLN A 117 8.26 24.29 1.20
C GLN A 117 7.05 23.91 0.34
N ARG A 118 6.42 24.91 -0.30
CA ARG A 118 5.24 24.70 -1.15
C ARG A 118 5.52 23.84 -2.37
N PHE A 119 6.77 23.79 -2.85
CA PHE A 119 7.18 22.93 -3.96
C PHE A 119 7.36 21.46 -3.52
N PHE A 120 7.95 21.22 -2.35
CA PHE A 120 8.23 19.85 -1.86
C PHE A 120 7.03 19.19 -1.16
N ASP A 121 6.09 19.95 -0.60
CA ASP A 121 4.91 19.40 0.07
C ASP A 121 4.04 18.52 -0.85
N PRO A 122 3.66 18.96 -2.08
CA PRO A 122 2.92 18.11 -3.00
C PRO A 122 3.67 16.84 -3.39
N ILE A 123 4.99 16.89 -3.50
CA ILE A 123 5.84 15.74 -3.85
C ILE A 123 5.76 14.66 -2.75
N ARG A 124 5.80 15.08 -1.48
CA ARG A 124 5.59 14.19 -0.32
C ARG A 124 4.21 13.54 -0.38
N SER A 125 3.18 14.37 -0.61
CA SER A 125 1.79 13.91 -0.68
C SER A 125 1.55 12.92 -1.82
N LEU A 126 2.05 13.21 -3.03
CA LEU A 126 1.94 12.33 -4.20
C LEU A 126 2.57 10.96 -3.94
N THR A 127 3.71 10.90 -3.25
CA THR A 127 4.35 9.63 -2.91
C THR A 127 3.45 8.76 -2.04
N MET A 128 2.84 9.35 -1.01
CA MET A 128 1.92 8.64 -0.11
C MET A 128 0.63 8.23 -0.83
N GLN A 129 0.06 9.13 -1.63
CA GLN A 129 -1.16 8.89 -2.40
C GLN A 129 -0.97 7.81 -3.47
N TYR A 130 0.22 7.71 -4.08
CA TYR A 130 0.50 6.69 -5.09
C TYR A 130 0.31 5.27 -4.56
N SER A 131 0.75 5.00 -3.33
CA SER A 131 0.54 3.70 -2.66
C SER A 131 -0.94 3.43 -2.38
N VAL A 132 -1.71 4.45 -2.02
CA VAL A 132 -3.17 4.34 -1.85
C VAL A 132 -3.83 4.03 -3.20
N MET A 133 -3.43 4.73 -4.26
CA MET A 133 -3.97 4.53 -5.60
C MET A 133 -3.67 3.13 -6.14
N GLN A 134 -2.47 2.57 -5.90
CA GLN A 134 -2.17 1.18 -6.26
C GLN A 134 -3.09 0.18 -5.57
N ARG A 135 -3.34 0.35 -4.27
CA ARG A 135 -4.27 -0.51 -3.53
C ARG A 135 -5.71 -0.37 -4.03
N ALA A 136 -6.13 0.87 -4.33
CA ALA A 136 -7.44 1.14 -4.91
C ALA A 136 -7.62 0.47 -6.28
N MET A 137 -6.62 0.56 -7.17
CA MET A 137 -6.65 -0.11 -8.47
C MET A 137 -6.75 -1.63 -8.34
N ALA A 138 -5.96 -2.25 -7.47
CA ALA A 138 -6.03 -3.70 -7.23
C ALA A 138 -7.37 -4.15 -6.62
N SER A 139 -7.96 -3.34 -5.74
CA SER A 139 -9.29 -3.61 -5.20
C SER A 139 -10.38 -3.44 -6.25
N GLY A 140 -10.27 -2.41 -7.11
CA GLY A 140 -11.19 -2.19 -8.22
C GLY A 140 -11.15 -3.31 -9.25
N GLN A 141 -9.96 -3.82 -9.57
CA GLN A 141 -9.80 -4.96 -10.47
C GLN A 141 -10.54 -6.20 -9.96
N ARG A 142 -10.41 -6.54 -8.66
CA ARG A 142 -11.15 -7.66 -8.06
C ARG A 142 -12.67 -7.49 -8.11
N ILE A 143 -13.18 -6.26 -7.95
CA ILE A 143 -14.62 -5.98 -8.11
C ILE A 143 -15.05 -6.22 -9.55
N SER A 144 -14.27 -5.75 -10.54
CA SER A 144 -14.55 -6.00 -11.96
C SER A 144 -14.57 -7.50 -12.25
N GLU A 145 -13.56 -8.24 -11.78
CA GLU A 145 -13.47 -9.70 -11.95
C GLU A 145 -14.72 -10.42 -11.43
N VAL A 146 -15.32 -9.97 -10.32
CA VAL A 146 -16.56 -10.53 -9.77
C VAL A 146 -17.79 -10.15 -10.61
N LEU A 147 -17.86 -8.91 -11.10
CA LEU A 147 -18.98 -8.44 -11.94
C LEU A 147 -18.97 -9.09 -13.33
N ASP A 148 -17.78 -9.41 -13.83
CA ASP A 148 -17.57 -10.02 -15.16
C ASP A 148 -17.72 -11.56 -15.14
N VAL A 149 -18.05 -12.16 -13.99
CA VAL A 149 -18.33 -13.60 -13.90
C VAL A 149 -19.57 -13.93 -14.75
N PRO A 150 -19.46 -14.79 -15.78
CA PRO A 150 -20.61 -15.18 -16.59
C PRO A 150 -21.60 -16.00 -15.76
N VAL A 151 -22.90 -15.80 -16.02
CA VAL A 151 -23.96 -16.57 -15.35
C VAL A 151 -23.92 -18.01 -15.86
N ASP A 152 -23.59 -18.94 -14.97
CA ASP A 152 -23.44 -20.38 -15.29
C ASP A 152 -24.78 -21.06 -15.63
N VAL A 153 -25.89 -20.54 -15.07
CA VAL A 153 -27.25 -21.05 -15.30
C VAL A 153 -28.18 -19.89 -15.64
N SER A 154 -28.50 -19.77 -16.92
CA SER A 154 -29.55 -18.88 -17.42
C SER A 154 -30.84 -19.67 -17.59
N ASP A 155 -31.97 -19.06 -17.27
CA ASP A 155 -33.28 -19.58 -17.70
C ASP A 155 -33.33 -19.67 -19.23
N LYS A 156 -34.05 -20.67 -19.72
CA LYS A 156 -34.29 -20.86 -21.16
C LYS A 156 -35.24 -19.77 -21.66
N ASP A 157 -35.07 -19.32 -22.90
CA ASP A 157 -36.00 -18.35 -23.51
C ASP A 157 -37.45 -18.83 -23.41
N GLY A 158 -38.31 -18.02 -22.78
CA GLY A 158 -39.71 -18.34 -22.52
C GLY A 158 -39.97 -19.16 -21.25
N ALA A 159 -39.00 -19.25 -20.33
CA ALA A 159 -39.22 -19.88 -19.03
C ALA A 159 -40.40 -19.23 -18.30
N ILE A 160 -41.34 -20.07 -17.87
CA ILE A 160 -42.54 -19.67 -17.15
C ILE A 160 -42.31 -19.82 -15.66
N ALA A 161 -42.69 -18.80 -14.90
CA ALA A 161 -42.66 -18.84 -13.45
C ALA A 161 -43.61 -19.92 -12.93
N LEU A 162 -43.06 -20.90 -12.19
CA LEU A 162 -43.86 -21.97 -11.58
C LEU A 162 -44.80 -21.40 -10.52
N SER A 163 -46.10 -21.75 -10.60
CA SER A 163 -47.04 -21.47 -9.49
C SER A 163 -46.79 -22.47 -8.35
N ARG A 164 -47.26 -22.11 -7.14
CA ARG A 164 -47.18 -22.97 -5.94
C ARG A 164 -47.88 -24.32 -6.08
N ASP A 165 -48.69 -24.50 -7.12
CA ASP A 165 -49.51 -25.70 -7.36
C ASP A 165 -48.80 -26.71 -8.29
N MET A 166 -47.58 -26.38 -8.74
CA MET A 166 -46.75 -27.21 -9.61
C MET A 166 -45.50 -27.74 -8.87
N ASP A 167 -45.61 -28.00 -7.56
CA ASP A 167 -44.62 -28.81 -6.86
C ASP A 167 -44.84 -30.27 -7.26
N GLY A 168 -43.85 -30.89 -7.89
CA GLY A 168 -43.95 -32.24 -8.44
C GLY A 168 -44.02 -33.36 -7.39
N SER A 169 -44.79 -33.18 -6.31
CA SER A 169 -45.18 -34.20 -5.33
C SER A 169 -46.46 -34.94 -5.71
#